data_AF-A0A2D7JTJ1-F1
#
_entry.id   AF-A0A2D7JTJ1-F1
#
_cell.length_a   1.000
_cell.length_b   1.000
_cell.length_c   1.000
_cell.angle_alpha   90.00
_cell.angle_beta   90.00
_cell.angle_gamma   90.00
#
_symmetry.space_group_name_H-M   'P 1'
#
loop_
_entity.id
_entity.type
_entity.pdbx_description
1 polymer ?
#
loop_
_entity_poly.entity_id
_entity_poly.type
_entity_poly.pdbx_seq_one_letter_code
_entity_poly.pdbx_strand_id
1 'polypeptide(L)' 'MVHSSVEEHLAEMADLIEQAEAMGIDLWPETKPARPWAKYALASFMIIMMLSAVSKVLFRFVTF' A
#
# COMPACT_ATOMS: atom_id res chain seq x y z
N MET A 1 24.09 -17.56 -2.99
CA MET A 1 24.13 -17.80 -1.53
C MET A 1 22.70 -18.01 -1.05
N VAL A 2 22.46 -18.88 -0.08
CA VAL A 2 21.16 -18.96 0.60
C VAL A 2 21.27 -18.03 1.80
N HIS A 3 20.56 -16.90 1.77
CA HIS A 3 20.58 -15.95 2.89
C HIS A 3 19.92 -16.61 4.10
N SER A 4 20.58 -16.53 5.25
CA SER A 4 20.13 -17.20 6.46
C SER A 4 19.05 -16.41 7.21
N SER A 5 18.94 -15.11 6.92
CA SER A 5 17.99 -14.17 7.52
C SER A 5 17.60 -13.05 6.54
N VAL A 6 16.48 -12.37 6.82
CA VAL A 6 16.02 -11.23 6.01
C VAL A 6 16.96 -10.03 6.20
N GLU A 7 17.49 -9.87 7.39
CA GLU A 7 18.41 -8.80 7.79
C GLU A 7 19.73 -8.88 7.02
N GLU A 8 20.29 -10.09 6.89
CA GLU A 8 21.50 -10.35 6.11
C GLU A 8 21.28 -10.05 4.62
N HIS A 9 20.14 -10.46 4.08
CA HIS A 9 19.80 -10.15 2.69
C HIS A 9 19.61 -8.64 2.45
N LEU A 10 18.99 -7.93 3.40
CA LEU A 10 18.83 -6.47 3.31
C LEU A 10 20.16 -5.72 3.41
N ALA A 11 21.08 -6.20 4.25
CA ALA A 11 22.43 -5.63 4.37
C ALA A 11 23.23 -5.79 3.06
N GLU A 12 23.22 -7.00 2.48
CA GLU A 12 23.85 -7.23 1.18
C GLU A 12 23.21 -6.37 0.06
N MET A 13 21.89 -6.21 0.07
CA MET A 13 21.21 -5.33 -0.88
C MET A 13 21.62 -3.87 -0.73
N ALA A 14 21.81 -3.38 0.49
CA ALA A 14 22.24 -2.00 0.75
C ALA A 14 23.63 -1.72 0.15
N ASP A 15 24.58 -2.64 0.36
CA ASP A 15 25.94 -2.52 -0.19
C ASP A 15 25.94 -2.51 -1.73
N LEU A 16 25.06 -3.28 -2.36
CA LEU A 16 24.90 -3.30 -3.82
C LEU A 16 24.27 -2.02 -4.36
N ILE A 17 23.30 -1.44 -3.63
CA ILE A 17 22.65 -0.18 -3.98
C ILE A 17 23.68 0.97 -3.93
N GLU A 18 24.49 1.04 -2.87
CA GLU A 18 25.52 2.08 -2.72
C GLU A 18 26.56 2.03 -3.85
N GLN A 19 27.02 0.82 -4.22
CA GLN A 19 27.94 0.64 -5.34
C GLN A 19 27.32 1.10 -6.66
N ALA A 20 26.05 0.79 -6.91
CA ALA A 20 25.37 1.17 -8.13
C ALA A 20 25.05 2.67 -8.20
N GLU A 21 24.74 3.32 -7.07
CA GLU A 21 24.63 4.77 -6.99
C GLU A 21 25.98 5.46 -7.25
N ALA A 22 27.09 4.93 -6.71
CA ALA A 22 28.44 5.42 -6.99
C ALA A 22 28.84 5.26 -8.47
N MET A 23 28.28 4.26 -9.17
CA MET A 23 28.41 4.07 -10.61
C MET A 23 27.46 4.96 -11.44
N GLY A 24 26.62 5.77 -10.79
CA GLY A 24 25.67 6.68 -11.44
C GLY A 24 24.46 5.98 -12.06
N ILE A 25 24.14 4.76 -11.63
CA ILE A 25 22.97 4.01 -12.10
C ILE A 25 21.76 4.49 -11.29
N ASP A 26 20.73 5.01 -11.97
CA ASP A 26 19.45 5.31 -11.34
C ASP A 26 18.72 3.99 -11.04
N LEU A 27 18.70 3.62 -9.76
CA LEU A 27 18.13 2.37 -9.27
C LEU A 27 16.64 2.49 -8.96
N TRP A 28 16.11 3.71 -8.93
CA TRP A 28 14.76 3.93 -8.44
C TRP A 28 13.78 3.81 -9.60
N PRO A 29 12.75 2.96 -9.46
CA PRO A 29 11.72 2.88 -10.49
C PRO A 29 11.02 4.24 -10.59
N GLU A 30 10.62 4.59 -11.80
CA GLU A 30 9.81 5.78 -12.04
C GLU A 30 8.56 5.78 -11.15
N THR A 31 8.16 6.96 -10.69
CA THR A 31 7.00 7.11 -9.81
C THR A 31 5.79 6.46 -10.45
N LYS A 32 5.19 5.49 -9.75
CA LYS A 32 4.03 4.75 -10.25
C LYS A 32 2.92 5.74 -10.62
N PRO A 33 2.33 5.65 -11.82
CA PRO A 33 1.26 6.56 -12.21
C PRO A 33 0.10 6.45 -11.22
N ALA A 34 -0.48 7.59 -10.86
CA ALA A 34 -1.63 7.63 -9.99
C ALA A 34 -2.77 6.83 -10.63
N ARG A 35 -3.09 5.67 -10.05
CA ARG A 35 -4.14 4.80 -10.59
C ARG A 35 -5.50 5.35 -10.16
N PRO A 36 -6.35 5.85 -11.09
CA PRO A 36 -7.62 6.49 -10.72
C PRO A 36 -8.57 5.52 -10.02
N TRP A 37 -8.48 4.21 -10.31
CA TRP A 37 -9.27 3.18 -9.64
C TRP A 37 -9.00 3.08 -8.14
N ALA A 38 -7.80 3.42 -7.66
CA ALA A 38 -7.50 3.42 -6.23
C ALA A 38 -8.35 4.45 -5.49
N LYS A 39 -8.62 5.60 -6.12
CA LYS A 39 -9.52 6.63 -5.58
C LYS A 39 -10.96 6.12 -5.52
N TYR A 40 -11.42 5.46 -6.59
CA TYR A 40 -12.77 4.89 -6.64
C TYR A 40 -12.98 3.76 -5.64
N ALA A 41 -11.97 2.91 -5.42
CA ALA A 41 -12.02 1.83 -4.44
C ALA A 41 -12.11 2.36 -3.00
N LEU A 42 -11.34 3.39 -2.67
CA LEU A 42 -11.40 4.02 -1.35
C LEU A 42 -12.76 4.71 -1.14
N ALA A 43 -13.25 5.42 -2.15
CA ALA A 43 -14.55 6.09 -2.08
C ALA A 43 -15.71 5.09 -1.90
N SER A 44 -15.74 4.01 -2.69
CA SER A 44 -16.80 3.01 -2.58
C SER A 44 -16.79 2.30 -1.23
N PHE A 45 -15.60 1.98 -0.70
CA PHE A 45 -15.45 1.39 0.63
C PHE A 45 -16.03 2.29 1.73
N MET A 46 -15.70 3.59 1.71
CA MET A 46 -16.24 4.56 2.68
C MET A 46 -17.77 4.66 2.57
N ILE A 47 -18.31 4.72 1.36
CA ILE A 47 -19.77 4.77 1.12
C ILE A 47 -20.45 3.53 1.73
N ILE A 48 -19.93 2.33 1.47
CA ILE A 48 -20.51 1.09 2.01
C ILE A 48 -20.49 1.09 3.55
N MET A 49 -19.39 1.54 4.17
CA MET A 49 -19.32 1.64 5.63
C MET A 49 -20.35 2.61 6.19
N MET A 50 -20.48 3.80 5.59
CA MET A 50 -21.46 4.80 6.03
C MET A 50 -22.89 4.29 5.85
N LEU A 51 -23.22 3.70 4.69
CA LEU A 51 -24.55 3.14 4.44
C LEU A 51 -24.87 1.97 5.37
N SER A 52 -23.88 1.11 5.68
CA SER A 52 -24.05 0.01 6.63
C SER A 52 -24.35 0.53 8.03
N ALA A 53 -23.59 1.53 8.50
CA ALA A 53 -23.81 2.16 9.79
C ALA A 53 -25.17 2.89 9.86
N VAL A 54 -25.51 3.69 8.85
CA VAL A 54 -26.78 4.41 8.77
C VAL A 54 -27.96 3.43 8.70
N SER A 55 -27.85 2.36 7.91
CA SER A 55 -28.88 1.32 7.85
C SER A 55 -29.11 0.69 9.22
N LYS A 56 -28.02 0.32 9.93
CA LYS A 56 -28.12 -0.25 11.28
C LYS A 56 -28.81 0.69 12.28
N VAL A 57 -28.57 1.99 12.17
CA VAL A 57 -29.21 3.01 13.00
C VAL A 57 -30.70 3.15 12.65
N LEU A 58 -31.05 3.26 11.36
CA LEU A 58 -32.45 3.39 10.95
C LEU A 58 -33.27 2.16 11.32
N PHE A 59 -32.74 0.95 11.13
CA PHE A 59 -33.42 -0.27 11.55
C PHE A 59 -33.67 -0.30 13.06
N ARG A 60 -32.80 0.29 13.88
CA ARG A 60 -33.06 0.40 15.33
C ARG A 60 -34.33 1.22 15.62
N PHE A 61 -34.67 2.21 14.82
CA PHE A 61 -35.84 3.08 15.05
C PHE A 61 -37.14 2.53 14.46
N VAL A 62 -37.06 1.67 13.45
CA VAL A 62 -38.25 1.08 12.79
C VAL A 62 -38.83 -0.10 13.57
N THR A 63 -38.02 -0.83 14.35
CA THR A 63 -38.48 -1.99 15.14
C THR A 63 -39.02 -1.65 16.54
N PHE A 64 -39.32 -0.38 16.82
CA PHE A 64 -40.00 0.06 18.06
C PHE A 64 -41.52 0.14 17.87
#